data_AF-A0A540LCP9-F1
#
_entry.id   AF-A0A540LCP9-F1
#
_cell.length_a   1.000
_cell.length_b   1.000
_cell.length_c   1.000
_cell.angle_alpha   90.00
_cell.angle_beta   90.00
_cell.angle_gamma   90.00
#
_symmetry.space_group_name_H-M   'P 1'
#
loop_
_entity.id
_entity.type
_entity.pdbx_description
1 polymer ?
#
loop_
_entity_poly.entity_id
_entity_poly.type
_entity_poly.pdbx_seq_one_letter_code
_entity_poly.pdbx_strand_id
1 'polypeptide(L)'
;MSYSRYVVNGRRFCTRASEKTTQDSGVYLEAETPVNGTEEIKKVLYYGVIQEILVMDCYTFRVPIFKCDWANTSNGIKVDDGFTLVNLHRLNQFQKDPFILASQAKQVFYSRESETSDWYVVLKAPPKGF
;
A
#
# COMPACT_ATOMS: atom_id res chain seq x y z
N MET A 1 3.75 -14.45 14.33
CA MET A 1 4.54 -15.16 13.28
C MET A 1 4.72 -14.23 12.08
N SER A 2 5.87 -14.27 11.41
CA SER A 2 6.14 -13.48 10.18
C SER A 2 6.07 -14.37 8.92
N TYR A 3 5.67 -13.77 7.80
CA TYR A 3 5.51 -14.46 6.52
C TYR A 3 6.16 -13.67 5.38
N SER A 4 6.69 -14.38 4.39
CA SER A 4 7.19 -13.78 3.15
C SER A 4 6.07 -13.48 2.15
N ARG A 5 4.97 -14.23 2.22
CA ARG A 5 3.81 -14.14 1.35
C ARG A 5 2.52 -14.41 2.13
N TYR A 6 1.43 -13.77 1.72
CA TYR A 6 0.11 -13.95 2.32
C TYR A 6 -0.99 -13.78 1.28
N VAL A 7 -2.06 -14.56 1.41
CA VAL A 7 -3.22 -14.48 0.52
C VAL A 7 -4.41 -13.95 1.30
N VAL A 8 -5.01 -12.86 0.82
CA VAL A 8 -6.19 -12.23 1.40
C VAL A 8 -7.04 -11.63 0.29
N ASN A 9 -8.37 -11.70 0.41
CA ASN A 9 -9.31 -11.23 -0.62
C ASN A 9 -8.99 -11.80 -2.02
N GLY A 10 -8.49 -13.04 -2.06
CA GLY A 10 -8.06 -13.74 -3.27
C GLY A 10 -6.77 -13.20 -3.90
N ARG A 11 -6.14 -12.15 -3.37
CA ARG A 11 -4.88 -11.61 -3.88
C ARG A 11 -3.71 -12.13 -3.07
N ARG A 12 -2.60 -12.36 -3.74
CA ARG A 12 -1.34 -12.75 -3.12
C ARG A 12 -0.48 -11.51 -2.96
N PHE A 13 -0.05 -11.27 -1.73
CA PHE A 13 0.87 -10.22 -1.35
C PHE A 13 2.21 -10.84 -0.94
N CYS A 14 3.29 -10.11 -1.10
CA CYS A 14 4.61 -10.51 -0.61
C CYS A 14 5.36 -9.36 0.03
N THR A 15 6.35 -9.67 0.86
CA THR A 15 7.31 -8.65 1.29
C THR A 15 8.17 -8.21 0.11
N ARG A 16 8.67 -6.97 0.14
CA ARG A 16 9.58 -6.42 -0.88
C ARG A 16 10.80 -7.30 -1.08
N ALA A 17 11.39 -7.82 -0.01
CA ALA A 17 12.54 -8.73 -0.07
C ALA A 17 12.21 -10.09 -0.73
N SER A 18 10.94 -10.48 -0.78
CA SER A 18 10.48 -11.73 -1.39
C SER A 18 10.00 -11.56 -2.84
N GLU A 19 9.93 -10.32 -3.31
CA GLU A 19 9.56 -9.96 -4.67
C GLU A 19 10.62 -10.50 -5.63
N LYS A 20 10.18 -11.20 -6.69
CA LYS A 20 11.07 -11.77 -7.71
C LYS A 20 10.63 -11.29 -9.08
N THR A 21 9.83 -12.12 -9.75
CA THR A 21 9.26 -11.84 -11.07
C THR A 21 7.91 -11.12 -11.00
N THR A 22 7.19 -11.24 -9.89
CA THR A 22 5.88 -10.60 -9.67
C THR A 22 6.02 -9.42 -8.70
N GLN A 23 5.39 -8.28 -9.02
CA GLN A 23 5.38 -7.09 -8.18
C GLN A 23 4.28 -7.14 -7.11
N ASP A 24 4.27 -8.19 -6.27
CA ASP A 24 3.18 -8.43 -5.31
C ASP A 24 3.34 -7.69 -3.96
N SER A 25 4.29 -6.77 -3.83
CA SER A 25 4.54 -6.03 -2.58
C SER A 25 3.86 -4.66 -2.51
N GLY A 26 3.35 -4.15 -3.62
CA GLY A 26 2.70 -2.85 -3.68
C GLY A 26 1.28 -2.87 -3.11
N VAL A 27 0.98 -1.91 -2.24
CA VAL A 27 -0.34 -1.76 -1.63
C VAL A 27 -0.81 -0.32 -1.73
N TYR A 28 -2.14 -0.18 -1.75
CA TYR A 28 -2.78 1.07 -1.39
C TYR A 28 -3.92 0.85 -0.41
N LEU A 29 -4.18 1.88 0.39
CA LEU A 29 -5.29 1.98 1.32
C LEU A 29 -6.12 3.21 0.93
N GLU A 30 -7.44 3.06 0.96
CA GLU A 30 -8.38 4.17 0.87
C GLU A 30 -8.95 4.39 2.27
N ALA A 31 -8.64 5.54 2.86
CA ALA A 31 -9.14 5.93 4.17
C ALA A 31 -10.15 7.07 4.03
N GLU A 32 -11.19 7.02 4.83
CA GLU A 32 -12.17 8.08 4.98
C GLU A 32 -11.73 8.95 6.16
N THR A 33 -11.50 10.24 5.89
CA THR A 33 -10.99 11.21 6.86
C THR A 33 -11.98 12.36 6.97
N PRO A 34 -12.53 12.64 8.17
CA PRO A 34 -13.39 13.80 8.36
C PRO A 34 -12.60 15.09 8.16
N VAL A 35 -13.22 16.08 7.51
CA VAL A 35 -12.63 17.41 7.34
C VAL A 35 -12.93 18.24 8.57
N ASN A 36 -11.86 18.67 9.25
CA ASN A 36 -11.95 19.43 10.50
C ASN A 36 -12.93 20.61 10.40
N GLY A 37 -13.90 20.65 11.32
CA GLY A 37 -14.89 21.72 11.41
C GLY A 37 -16.08 21.59 10.45
N THR A 38 -16.23 20.45 9.77
CA THR A 38 -17.37 20.16 8.87
C THR A 38 -17.87 18.72 9.03
N GLU A 39 -19.05 18.42 8.50
CA GLU A 39 -19.57 17.03 8.36
C GLU A 39 -19.03 16.32 7.11
N GLU A 40 -18.14 16.95 6.34
CA GLU A 40 -17.61 16.40 5.10
C GLU A 40 -16.59 15.28 5.38
N ILE A 41 -16.72 14.17 4.66
CA ILE A 41 -15.78 13.04 4.68
C ILE A 41 -14.96 13.06 3.39
N LYS A 42 -13.65 13.20 3.52
CA LYS A 42 -12.72 13.16 2.40
C LYS A 42 -12.07 11.79 2.29
N LYS A 43 -11.96 11.27 1.07
CA LYS A 43 -11.19 10.06 0.78
C LYS A 43 -9.72 10.40 0.58
N VAL A 44 -8.85 9.76 1.34
CA VAL A 44 -7.40 9.88 1.25
C VAL A 44 -6.82 8.54 0.82
N LEU A 45 -5.96 8.57 -0.19
CA LEU A 45 -5.29 7.38 -0.70
C LEU A 45 -3.85 7.33 -0.18
N TYR A 46 -3.48 6.21 0.41
CA TYR A 46 -2.12 5.93 0.88
C TYR A 46 -1.52 4.86 -0.02
N TYR A 47 -0.28 5.07 -0.45
CA TYR A 47 0.46 4.12 -1.27
C TYR A 47 1.72 3.70 -0.53
N GLY A 48 2.01 2.40 -0.54
CA GLY A 48 3.16 1.86 0.16
C GLY A 48 3.67 0.56 -0.42
N VAL A 49 4.73 0.07 0.23
CA VAL A 49 5.41 -1.18 -0.11
C VAL A 49 5.48 -2.03 1.15
N ILE A 50 5.04 -3.29 1.08
CA ILE A 50 5.07 -4.21 2.22
C ILE A 50 6.52 -4.57 2.56
N GLN A 51 6.93 -4.28 3.78
CA GLN A 51 8.22 -4.73 4.32
C GLN A 51 8.06 -6.01 5.13
N GLU A 52 7.02 -6.09 5.95
CA GLU A 52 6.77 -7.25 6.80
C GLU A 52 5.29 -7.65 6.76
N ILE A 53 5.05 -8.96 6.77
CA ILE A 53 3.72 -9.53 6.95
C ILE A 53 3.73 -10.27 8.28
N LEU A 54 2.86 -9.84 9.19
CA LEU A 54 2.73 -10.40 10.52
C LEU A 54 1.33 -10.96 10.72
N VAL A 55 1.22 -12.04 11.49
CA VAL A 55 -0.05 -12.52 12.01
C VAL A 55 -0.01 -12.43 13.52
N MET A 56 -0.85 -11.56 14.06
CA MET A 56 -1.11 -11.44 15.49
C MET A 56 -2.09 -12.53 15.92
N ASP A 57 -1.76 -13.21 17.01
CA ASP A 57 -2.60 -14.26 17.58
C ASP A 57 -3.32 -13.67 18.81
N CYS A 58 -4.63 -13.44 18.67
CA CYS A 58 -5.48 -12.84 19.70
C CYS A 58 -6.22 -13.91 20.52
N TYR A 59 -5.65 -15.12 20.63
CA TYR A 59 -6.21 -16.32 21.27
C TYR A 59 -7.46 -16.90 20.58
N THR A 60 -8.48 -16.07 20.32
CA THR A 60 -9.76 -16.48 19.70
C THR A 60 -9.77 -16.32 18.19
N PHE A 61 -8.91 -15.47 17.65
CA PHE A 61 -8.76 -15.25 16.21
C PHE A 61 -7.35 -14.77 15.89
N ARG A 62 -7.02 -14.82 14.60
CA ARG A 62 -5.75 -14.35 14.06
C ARG A 62 -5.98 -13.13 13.18
N VAL A 63 -5.17 -12.09 13.38
CA VAL A 63 -5.24 -10.85 12.61
C VAL A 63 -3.99 -10.70 11.76
N PRO A 64 -4.09 -10.86 10.43
CA PRO A 64 -3.00 -10.54 9.52
C PRO A 64 -2.87 -9.03 9.35
N ILE A 65 -1.65 -8.52 9.56
CA ILE A 65 -1.29 -7.11 9.38
C ILE A 65 -0.06 -6.98 8.48
N PHE A 66 -0.02 -5.90 7.70
CA PHE A 66 1.12 -5.56 6.86
C PHE A 66 1.79 -4.33 7.41
N LYS A 67 3.10 -4.42 7.67
CA LYS A 67 3.96 -3.27 7.89
C LYS A 67 4.40 -2.76 6.54
N CYS A 68 4.08 -1.51 6.23
CA CYS A 68 4.41 -0.90 4.96
C CYS A 68 5.27 0.34 5.15
N ASP A 69 6.19 0.55 4.22
CA ASP A 69 6.81 1.85 4.05
C ASP A 69 5.88 2.69 3.16
N TRP A 70 5.37 3.77 3.72
CA TRP A 70 4.37 4.61 3.09
C TRP A 70 4.99 5.83 2.41
N ALA A 71 4.49 6.14 1.22
CA ALA A 71 4.81 7.37 0.50
C ALA A 71 4.26 8.59 1.23
N ASN A 72 4.93 9.73 1.03
CA ASN A 72 4.49 10.99 1.61
C ASN A 72 3.20 11.49 0.94
N THR A 73 2.12 11.60 1.70
CA THR A 73 0.81 12.07 1.22
C THR A 73 0.78 13.56 0.84
N SER A 74 1.69 14.39 1.38
CA SER A 74 1.76 15.81 1.08
C SER A 74 2.55 16.13 -0.19
N ASN A 75 3.63 15.39 -0.48
CA ASN A 75 4.52 15.71 -1.61
C ASN A 75 5.11 14.49 -2.36
N GLY A 76 4.76 13.28 -1.94
CA GLY A 76 5.20 12.03 -2.56
C GLY A 76 4.14 11.40 -3.46
N ILE A 77 3.02 12.09 -3.71
CA ILE A 77 1.95 11.66 -4.61
C ILE A 77 1.59 12.84 -5.52
N LYS A 78 1.54 12.61 -6.84
CA LYS A 78 1.02 13.59 -7.81
C LYS A 78 0.14 12.91 -8.84
N VAL A 79 -0.64 13.71 -9.56
CA VAL A 79 -1.35 13.27 -10.77
C VAL A 79 -0.75 14.02 -11.96
N ASP A 80 -0.37 13.29 -12.98
CA ASP A 80 0.28 13.81 -14.19
C ASP A 80 -0.28 13.06 -15.40
N ASP A 81 -0.75 13.78 -16.42
CA ASP A 81 -1.41 13.21 -17.61
C ASP A 81 -2.47 12.13 -17.31
N GLY A 82 -3.22 12.30 -16.20
CA GLY A 82 -4.24 11.36 -15.76
C GLY A 82 -3.73 10.12 -15.02
N PHE A 83 -2.41 9.97 -14.87
CA PHE A 83 -1.78 8.91 -14.10
C PHE A 83 -1.51 9.36 -12.66
N THR A 84 -1.66 8.46 -11.70
CA THR A 84 -1.17 8.68 -10.34
C THR A 84 0.29 8.27 -10.29
N LEU A 85 1.17 9.18 -9.84
CA LEU A 85 2.58 8.91 -9.61
C LEU A 85 2.91 8.99 -8.12
N VAL A 86 3.77 8.08 -7.68
CA VAL A 86 4.21 7.97 -6.29
C VAL A 86 5.74 8.01 -6.25
N ASN A 87 6.30 8.80 -5.34
CA ASN A 87 7.73 8.81 -5.07
C ASN A 87 8.07 7.73 -4.04
N LEU A 88 8.71 6.65 -4.49
CA LEU A 88 9.12 5.51 -3.65
C LEU A 88 10.54 5.65 -3.09
N HIS A 89 11.25 6.74 -3.38
CA HIS A 89 12.56 7.02 -2.77
C HIS A 89 12.42 7.74 -1.42
N ARG A 90 11.27 8.37 -1.18
CA ARG A 90 10.93 9.05 0.08
C ARG A 90 9.81 8.33 0.83
N LEU A 91 9.98 7.02 1.01
CA LEU A 91 9.11 6.25 1.89
C LEU A 91 9.48 6.51 3.35
N ASN A 92 8.56 6.21 4.28
CA ASN A 92 8.68 6.36 5.74
C ASN A 92 7.98 7.60 6.35
N GLN A 93 6.91 8.11 5.74
CA GLN A 93 6.10 9.17 6.37
C GLN A 93 5.47 8.71 7.70
N PHE A 94 4.99 7.46 7.75
CA PHE A 94 4.26 6.91 8.90
C PHE A 94 5.07 5.89 9.70
N GLN A 95 6.33 6.20 10.06
CA GLN A 95 7.19 5.29 10.85
C GLN A 95 6.58 4.89 12.21
N LYS A 96 5.79 5.78 12.81
CA LYS A 96 5.12 5.51 14.09
C LYS A 96 3.82 4.70 13.94
N ASP A 97 3.27 4.64 12.74
CA ASP A 97 2.04 3.91 12.43
C ASP A 97 2.11 3.27 11.03
N PRO A 98 3.01 2.28 10.82
CA PRO A 98 3.26 1.72 9.50
C PRO A 98 2.28 0.59 9.12
N PHE A 99 1.36 0.24 10.01
CA PHE A 99 0.59 -1.00 9.90
C PHE A 99 -0.79 -0.78 9.27
N ILE A 100 -1.21 -1.73 8.46
CA ILE A 100 -2.60 -1.86 8.01
C ILE A 100 -3.09 -3.28 8.23
N LEU A 101 -4.41 -3.46 8.33
CA LEU A 101 -5.00 -4.79 8.26
C LEU A 101 -4.83 -5.33 6.84
N ALA A 102 -4.45 -6.61 6.71
CA ALA A 102 -4.33 -7.24 5.40
C ALA A 102 -5.67 -7.23 4.63
N SER A 103 -6.80 -7.26 5.34
CA SER A 103 -8.15 -7.18 4.77
C SER A 103 -8.46 -5.83 4.10
N GLN A 104 -7.79 -4.76 4.52
CA GLN A 104 -7.96 -3.40 3.96
C GLN A 104 -7.00 -3.15 2.78
N ALA A 105 -5.96 -3.96 2.64
CA ALA A 105 -4.95 -3.80 1.59
C ALA A 105 -5.55 -4.05 0.20
N LYS A 106 -5.39 -3.07 -0.69
CA LYS A 106 -5.68 -3.22 -2.12
C LYS A 106 -4.35 -3.27 -2.88
N GLN A 107 -4.24 -4.16 -3.88
CA GLN A 107 -2.98 -4.39 -4.59
C GLN A 107 -2.73 -3.34 -5.67
N VAL A 108 -1.50 -2.84 -5.75
CA VAL A 108 -1.00 -1.98 -6.83
C VAL A 108 0.36 -2.48 -7.30
N PHE A 109 0.69 -2.13 -8.53
CA PHE A 109 2.00 -2.32 -9.14
C PHE A 109 2.62 -0.95 -9.43
N TYR A 110 3.95 -0.88 -9.43
CA TYR A 110 4.68 0.37 -9.59
C TYR A 110 5.59 0.27 -10.81
N SER A 111 5.25 1.05 -11.85
CA SER A 111 6.08 1.17 -13.04
C SER A 111 6.90 2.44 -12.97
N ARG A 112 8.23 2.32 -13.00
CA ARG A 112 9.09 3.50 -12.98
C ARG A 112 8.89 4.31 -14.25
N GLU A 113 8.81 5.63 -14.13
CA GLU A 113 8.61 6.54 -15.27
C GLU A 113 9.85 6.57 -16.19
N SER A 114 11.05 6.59 -15.60
CA SER A 114 12.33 6.50 -16.29
C SER A 114 13.43 6.01 -15.34
N GLU A 115 14.59 5.60 -15.88
CA GLU A 115 15.72 5.11 -15.08
C GLU A 115 16.29 6.14 -14.08
N THR A 116 16.05 7.43 -14.32
CA THR A 116 16.51 8.53 -13.47
C THR A 116 15.41 9.14 -12.61
N SER A 117 14.15 8.78 -12.85
CA SER A 117 13.01 9.33 -12.10
C SER A 117 12.85 8.61 -10.76
N ASP A 118 12.55 9.40 -9.72
CA ASP A 118 12.13 8.87 -8.41
C ASP A 118 10.63 8.54 -8.39
N TRP A 119 9.92 8.82 -9.49
CA TRP A 119 8.47 8.65 -9.61
C TRP A 119 8.09 7.34 -10.28
N TYR A 120 7.04 6.73 -9.74
CA TYR A 120 6.49 5.48 -10.21
C TYR A 120 5.01 5.67 -10.51
N VAL A 121 4.60 5.31 -11.72
CA VAL A 121 3.21 5.21 -12.12
C VAL A 121 2.55 4.07 -11.36
N VAL A 122 1.40 4.35 -10.75
CA VAL A 122 0.60 3.38 -10.02
C VAL A 122 -0.35 2.66 -10.96
N LEU A 123 -0.23 1.33 -11.01
CA LEU A 123 -1.16 0.45 -11.72
C LEU A 123 -2.01 -0.30 -10.70
N LYS A 124 -3.29 0.05 -10.58
CA LYS A 124 -4.22 -0.65 -9.69
C LYS A 124 -4.53 -2.03 -10.25
N ALA A 125 -4.45 -3.05 -9.40
CA ALA A 125 -4.80 -4.39 -9.84
C ALA A 125 -6.30 -4.45 -10.20
N PRO A 126 -6.67 -5.06 -11.34
CA PRO A 126 -8.05 -5.06 -11.82
C PRO A 126 -8.99 -5.69 -10.79
N PRO A 127 -10.25 -5.23 -10.67
CA PRO A 127 -11.26 -5.88 -9.84
C PRO A 127 -11.35 -7.36 -10.17
N LYS A 128 -11.54 -8.21 -9.15
CA LYS A 128 -11.78 -9.63 -9.41
C LYS A 128 -13.25 -9.82 -9.79
N GLY A 129 -13.50 -10.39 -10.96
CA GLY A 129 -14.84 -10.73 -11.46
C GLY A 129 -15.26 -9.87 -12.66
N PHE A 130 -14.99 -10.36 -13.86
CA PHE A 130 -15.80 -10.15 -15.05
C PHE A 130 -16.25 -11.53 -15.54
#